data_AF-A0A3M1G7P9-F1
#
_entry.id   AF-A0A3M1G7P9-F1
#
_cell.length_a   1.000
_cell.length_b   1.000
_cell.length_c   1.000
_cell.angle_alpha   90.00
_cell.angle_beta   90.00
_cell.angle_gamma   90.00
#
_symmetry.space_group_name_H-M   'P 1'
#
loop_
_entity.id
_entity.type
_entity.pdbx_description
1 polymer ?
#
loop_
_entity_poly.entity_id
_entity_poly.type
_entity_poly.pdbx_seq_one_letter_code
_entity_poly.pdbx_strand_id
1 'polypeptide(L)'
;VNDLIAAVNAGLGGNGTLSLAGGVLRFDAAAGLGAVVVDDPANPSQRAGRGFAHFFGLNDLLQAQVPSHFETGFAGTDAHGFGAGETVSFELRDAANRTFASYTLTVSGASFDDLLADLNAPAGLGNFGSFAIDGNGQVRFTPNAGFENLSPRVLSDSTNRGGTGVTFSDLFGLKHGTLANAARDLRVKSDIDSNPQRLSLAKFDRAAAPGAVAIGNGDNRGALALADLQLASANFNRAGSLSQLTTSLSQYTAFVLGEAALKAESATRSFEDADALRQDVTQRRDDFSGVNLDEELANMVVFQNAYAASARMLNTARELYDMLLQLV
;
A
#
# COMPACT_ATOMS: atom_id res chain seq x y z
N VAL A 1 28.29 -0.86 -11.74
CA VAL A 1 28.13 -2.25 -11.21
C VAL A 1 29.17 -3.20 -11.81
N ASN A 2 29.33 -3.23 -13.14
CA ASN A 2 30.36 -4.07 -13.77
C ASN A 2 31.78 -3.78 -13.26
N ASP A 3 32.14 -2.50 -13.09
CA ASP A 3 33.44 -2.11 -12.53
C ASP A 3 33.64 -2.62 -11.10
N LEU A 4 32.56 -2.61 -10.30
CA LEU A 4 32.58 -3.16 -8.94
C LEU A 4 32.77 -4.68 -8.96
N ILE A 5 32.06 -5.39 -9.85
CA ILE A 5 32.22 -6.84 -10.00
C ILE A 5 33.65 -7.17 -10.41
N ALA A 6 34.23 -6.42 -11.36
CA ALA A 6 35.60 -6.59 -11.79
C ALA A 6 36.59 -6.34 -10.64
N ALA A 7 36.42 -5.27 -9.87
CA ALA A 7 37.27 -4.94 -8.74
C ALA A 7 37.22 -5.99 -7.63
N VAL A 8 36.01 -6.45 -7.27
CA VAL A 8 35.83 -7.50 -6.26
C VAL A 8 36.43 -8.83 -6.74
N ASN A 9 36.18 -9.25 -7.97
CA ASN A 9 36.73 -10.48 -8.52
C ASN A 9 38.26 -10.44 -8.63
N ALA A 10 38.84 -9.29 -8.99
CA ALA A 10 40.28 -9.11 -8.97
C ALA A 10 40.86 -9.25 -7.55
N GLY A 11 40.17 -8.74 -6.53
CA GLY A 11 40.57 -8.85 -5.13
C GLY A 11 40.40 -10.25 -4.54
N LEU A 12 39.34 -10.97 -4.92
CA LEU A 12 39.08 -12.35 -4.49
C LEU A 12 40.01 -13.36 -5.16
N GLY A 13 40.49 -13.07 -6.38
CA GLY A 13 41.29 -13.99 -7.16
C GLY A 13 40.56 -15.31 -7.40
N GLY A 14 41.21 -16.43 -7.05
CA GLY A 14 40.63 -17.78 -7.19
C GLY A 14 39.73 -18.23 -6.04
N ASN A 15 39.56 -17.40 -5.00
CA ASN A 15 38.90 -17.80 -3.75
C ASN A 15 37.38 -17.58 -3.78
N GLY A 16 36.86 -16.88 -4.78
CA GLY A 16 35.43 -16.67 -4.98
C GLY A 16 35.15 -15.77 -6.18
N THR A 17 33.89 -15.75 -6.59
CA THR A 17 33.39 -14.96 -7.71
C THR A 17 32.10 -14.24 -7.32
N LEU A 18 32.08 -12.95 -7.58
CA LEU A 18 30.88 -12.12 -7.61
C LEU A 18 30.36 -12.06 -9.06
N SER A 19 29.06 -12.28 -9.23
CA SER A 19 28.40 -12.21 -10.54
C SER A 19 27.02 -11.58 -10.41
N LEU A 20 26.54 -10.94 -11.48
CA LEU A 20 25.18 -10.41 -11.58
C LEU A 20 24.48 -11.09 -12.75
N ALA A 21 23.44 -11.86 -12.46
CA ALA A 21 22.64 -12.55 -13.46
C ALA A 21 21.16 -12.39 -13.15
N GLY A 22 20.36 -12.01 -14.15
CA GLY A 22 18.92 -11.82 -13.98
C GLY A 22 18.54 -10.79 -12.91
N GLY A 23 19.39 -9.77 -12.69
CA GLY A 23 19.19 -8.75 -11.65
C GLY A 23 19.55 -9.19 -10.23
N VAL A 24 19.97 -10.44 -10.03
CA VAL A 24 20.40 -10.97 -8.73
C VAL A 24 21.92 -11.00 -8.66
N LEU A 25 22.47 -10.35 -7.63
CA LEU A 25 23.90 -10.40 -7.34
C LEU A 25 24.20 -11.67 -6.53
N ARG A 26 25.10 -12.50 -7.05
CA ARG A 26 25.47 -13.77 -6.45
C ARG A 26 26.95 -13.77 -6.09
N PHE A 27 27.25 -14.18 -4.86
CA PHE A 27 28.60 -14.42 -4.38
C PHE A 27 28.80 -15.92 -4.17
N ASP A 28 29.63 -16.52 -5.01
CA ASP A 28 30.08 -17.90 -4.88
C ASP A 28 31.50 -17.94 -4.30
N ALA A 29 31.70 -18.60 -3.17
CA ALA A 29 33.03 -18.88 -2.63
C ALA A 29 33.57 -20.18 -3.23
N ALA A 30 34.89 -20.32 -3.32
CA ALA A 30 35.53 -21.56 -3.74
C ALA A 30 35.23 -22.71 -2.74
N ALA A 31 35.36 -23.96 -3.19
CA ALA A 31 35.04 -25.13 -2.37
C ALA A 31 35.80 -25.11 -1.03
N GLY A 32 35.06 -25.27 0.07
CA GLY A 32 35.62 -25.23 1.43
C GLY A 32 35.76 -23.84 2.05
N LEU A 33 35.42 -22.78 1.31
CA LEU A 33 35.39 -21.40 1.81
C LEU A 33 33.96 -20.89 1.99
N GLY A 34 33.82 -19.83 2.80
CA GLY A 34 32.59 -19.07 2.97
C GLY A 34 32.77 -17.61 2.56
N ALA A 35 31.67 -16.96 2.19
CA ALA A 35 31.64 -15.53 1.90
C ALA A 35 30.97 -14.78 3.06
N VAL A 36 31.54 -13.65 3.44
CA VAL A 36 30.95 -12.72 4.40
C VAL A 36 31.01 -11.32 3.79
N VAL A 37 29.90 -10.60 3.84
CA VAL A 37 29.80 -9.22 3.36
C VAL A 37 29.55 -8.31 4.54
N VAL A 38 30.47 -7.38 4.76
CA VAL A 38 30.41 -6.38 5.85
C VAL A 38 30.74 -5.02 5.29
N ASP A 39 29.93 -4.02 5.62
CA ASP A 39 30.22 -2.63 5.26
C ASP A 39 31.35 -2.05 6.14
N ASP A 40 32.13 -1.14 5.56
CA ASP A 40 33.10 -0.37 6.33
C ASP A 40 32.37 0.71 7.16
N PRO A 41 32.55 0.78 8.49
CA PRO A 41 31.84 1.77 9.30
C PRO A 41 32.38 3.19 9.10
N ALA A 42 33.62 3.37 8.63
CA ALA A 42 34.21 4.68 8.36
C ALA A 42 33.90 5.18 6.94
N ASN A 43 33.77 4.26 5.98
CA ASN A 43 33.43 4.58 4.59
C ASN A 43 32.43 3.57 4.01
N PRO A 44 31.18 3.56 4.48
CA PRO A 44 30.18 2.63 4.01
C PRO A 44 29.82 2.95 2.55
N SER A 45 29.71 1.92 1.72
CA SER A 45 29.18 2.05 0.37
C SER A 45 27.67 2.30 0.45
N GLN A 46 27.28 3.57 0.53
CA GLN A 46 25.88 3.96 0.65
C GLN A 46 25.29 4.36 -0.70
N ARG A 47 24.06 3.88 -0.94
CA ARG A 47 23.20 4.32 -2.03
C ARG A 47 21.83 4.67 -1.45
N ALA A 48 21.52 5.97 -1.43
CA ALA A 48 20.32 6.52 -0.80
C ALA A 48 20.09 5.98 0.63
N GLY A 49 21.15 5.99 1.45
CA GLY A 49 21.11 5.51 2.84
C GLY A 49 21.14 3.98 3.01
N ARG A 50 21.19 3.19 1.93
CA ARG A 50 21.34 1.72 2.01
C ARG A 50 22.78 1.30 1.73
N GLY A 51 23.33 0.45 2.60
CA GLY A 51 24.62 -0.20 2.40
C GLY A 51 24.62 -1.16 1.21
N PHE A 52 25.79 -1.59 0.76
CA PHE A 52 25.94 -2.44 -0.42
C PHE A 52 25.19 -3.77 -0.28
N ALA A 53 25.37 -4.44 0.85
CA ALA A 53 24.71 -5.72 1.12
C ALA A 53 23.18 -5.59 1.18
N HIS A 54 22.68 -4.46 1.72
CA HIS A 54 21.26 -4.17 1.79
C HIS A 54 20.67 -3.86 0.40
N PHE A 55 21.39 -3.12 -0.45
CA PHE A 55 20.91 -2.80 -1.80
C PHE A 55 20.78 -4.05 -2.69
N PHE A 56 21.70 -5.00 -2.57
CA PHE A 56 21.72 -6.22 -3.39
C PHE A 56 21.09 -7.45 -2.70
N GLY A 57 20.59 -7.31 -1.48
CA GLY A 57 19.95 -8.38 -0.72
C GLY A 57 20.87 -9.52 -0.28
N LEU A 58 22.16 -9.23 -0.04
CA LEU A 58 23.16 -10.24 0.30
C LEU A 58 23.05 -10.74 1.76
N ASN A 59 22.44 -9.95 2.64
CA ASN A 59 22.31 -10.23 4.09
C ASN A 59 20.85 -10.13 4.57
N ASP A 60 19.88 -10.38 3.69
CA ASP A 60 18.46 -10.15 4.01
C ASP A 60 17.89 -11.21 4.95
N LEU A 61 17.39 -10.75 6.10
CA LEU A 61 16.59 -11.56 7.04
C LEU A 61 15.10 -11.57 6.66
N LEU A 62 14.63 -10.48 6.06
CA LEU A 62 13.26 -10.28 5.64
C LEU A 62 13.19 -10.27 4.12
N GLN A 63 12.13 -10.85 3.58
CA GLN A 63 11.83 -10.86 2.15
C GLN A 63 10.38 -10.45 1.92
N ALA A 64 10.12 -9.80 0.80
CA ALA A 64 8.80 -9.50 0.29
C ALA A 64 8.75 -9.82 -1.21
N GLN A 65 7.57 -10.15 -1.74
CA GLN A 65 7.41 -10.41 -3.18
C GLN A 65 7.50 -9.12 -4.00
N VAL A 66 7.16 -7.99 -3.38
CA VAL A 66 7.16 -6.65 -3.96
C VAL A 66 8.22 -5.81 -3.24
N PRO A 67 8.98 -4.96 -3.94
CA PRO A 67 9.94 -4.06 -3.31
C PRO A 67 9.26 -3.18 -2.24
N SER A 68 9.89 -3.07 -1.07
CA SER A 68 9.46 -2.21 0.03
C SER A 68 10.22 -0.88 0.10
N HIS A 69 11.24 -0.71 -0.74
CA HIS A 69 12.12 0.45 -0.79
C HIS A 69 12.19 1.00 -2.21
N PHE A 70 11.99 2.31 -2.36
CA PHE A 70 11.96 2.99 -3.66
C PHE A 70 12.99 4.12 -3.76
N GLU A 71 13.80 4.32 -2.74
CA GLU A 71 14.95 5.20 -2.76
C GLU A 71 16.01 4.55 -3.67
N THR A 72 15.86 4.68 -4.98
CA THR A 72 16.69 3.94 -5.94
C THR A 72 18.13 4.43 -5.97
N GLY A 73 18.39 5.66 -5.51
CA GLY A 73 19.67 6.35 -5.66
C GLY A 73 20.08 6.59 -7.11
N PHE A 74 19.17 6.50 -8.08
CA PHE A 74 19.42 6.95 -9.45
C PHE A 74 19.38 8.47 -9.53
N ALA A 75 20.26 9.05 -10.33
CA ALA A 75 20.14 10.42 -10.81
C ALA A 75 19.32 10.46 -12.11
N GLY A 76 18.77 11.62 -12.45
CA GLY A 76 18.04 11.83 -13.71
C GLY A 76 18.89 11.52 -14.96
N THR A 77 20.18 11.81 -14.88
CA THR A 77 21.16 11.56 -15.96
C THR A 77 21.53 10.07 -16.12
N ASP A 78 21.14 9.21 -15.18
CA ASP A 78 21.45 7.79 -15.27
C ASP A 78 20.64 7.12 -16.39
N ALA A 79 21.26 6.13 -17.03
CA ALA A 79 20.62 5.37 -18.09
C ALA A 79 19.41 4.57 -17.53
N HIS A 80 18.23 4.77 -18.13
CA HIS A 80 17.00 4.15 -17.63
C HIS A 80 16.98 2.62 -17.91
N GLY A 81 17.53 2.19 -19.05
CA GLY A 81 17.68 0.77 -19.41
C GLY A 81 16.39 0.06 -19.81
N PHE A 82 15.39 0.81 -20.27
CA PHE A 82 14.11 0.31 -20.80
C PHE A 82 14.18 0.22 -22.33
N GLY A 83 13.36 -0.65 -22.92
CA GLY A 83 13.28 -0.80 -24.37
C GLY A 83 12.59 0.39 -25.03
N ALA A 84 13.10 0.84 -26.18
CA ALA A 84 12.43 1.87 -26.96
C ALA A 84 11.04 1.40 -27.41
N GLY A 85 10.02 2.25 -27.23
CA GLY A 85 8.63 1.94 -27.58
C GLY A 85 7.84 1.19 -26.50
N GLU A 86 8.46 0.82 -25.39
CA GLU A 86 7.73 0.39 -24.19
C GLU A 86 6.89 1.55 -23.62
N THR A 87 5.80 1.27 -22.93
CA THR A 87 4.85 2.31 -22.51
C THR A 87 4.45 2.23 -21.04
N VAL A 88 4.18 3.40 -20.47
CA VAL A 88 3.59 3.58 -19.14
C VAL A 88 2.41 4.54 -19.24
N SER A 89 1.22 4.09 -18.85
CA SER A 89 0.01 4.91 -18.89
C SER A 89 -0.30 5.50 -17.52
N PHE A 90 -0.38 6.82 -17.46
CA PHE A 90 -0.70 7.61 -16.28
C PHE A 90 -2.10 8.21 -16.37
N GLU A 91 -2.75 8.31 -15.21
CA GLU A 91 -3.93 9.14 -14.99
C GLU A 91 -3.70 10.10 -13.84
N LEU A 92 -4.09 11.36 -14.02
CA LEU A 92 -4.21 12.31 -12.92
C LEU A 92 -5.59 12.21 -12.32
N ARG A 93 -5.66 11.92 -11.03
CA ARG A 93 -6.92 11.83 -10.29
C ARG A 93 -6.96 12.80 -9.11
N ASP A 94 -8.16 13.28 -8.81
CA ASP A 94 -8.41 14.06 -7.61
C ASP A 94 -8.65 13.18 -6.36
N ALA A 95 -8.83 13.83 -5.20
CA ALA A 95 -9.16 13.16 -3.94
C ALA A 95 -10.50 12.39 -3.97
N ALA A 96 -11.43 12.76 -4.86
CA ALA A 96 -12.69 12.05 -5.09
C ALA A 96 -12.55 10.91 -6.12
N ASN A 97 -11.32 10.58 -6.53
CA ASN A 97 -10.98 9.53 -7.48
C ASN A 97 -11.51 9.76 -8.91
N ARG A 98 -11.79 11.01 -9.29
CA ARG A 98 -12.18 11.39 -10.66
C ARG A 98 -10.94 11.62 -11.52
N THR A 99 -10.97 11.12 -12.76
CA THR A 99 -9.87 11.31 -13.73
C THR A 99 -9.96 12.70 -14.38
N PHE A 100 -8.87 13.44 -14.33
CA PHE A 100 -8.73 14.78 -14.92
C PHE A 100 -7.96 14.76 -16.25
N ALA A 101 -6.93 13.93 -16.33
CA ALA A 101 -6.12 13.76 -17.51
C ALA A 101 -5.57 12.33 -17.56
N SER A 102 -5.30 11.86 -18.77
CA SER A 102 -4.59 10.61 -18.99
C SER A 102 -3.49 10.85 -20.03
N TYR A 103 -2.36 10.21 -19.85
CA TYR A 103 -1.23 10.31 -20.76
C TYR A 103 -0.46 9.00 -20.79
N THR A 104 -0.03 8.58 -21.97
CA THR A 104 0.82 7.39 -22.12
C THR A 104 2.21 7.82 -22.52
N LEU A 105 3.13 7.71 -21.57
CA LEU A 105 4.57 7.85 -21.79
C LEU A 105 5.02 6.71 -22.70
N THR A 106 5.70 7.05 -23.78
CA THR A 106 6.39 6.08 -24.63
C THR A 106 7.88 6.23 -24.42
N VAL A 107 8.53 5.16 -23.97
CA VAL A 107 9.96 5.14 -23.66
C VAL A 107 10.75 5.58 -24.89
N SER A 108 11.44 6.70 -24.73
CA SER A 108 12.35 7.31 -25.68
C SER A 108 13.52 7.95 -24.93
N GLY A 109 14.61 8.25 -25.64
CA GLY A 109 15.84 8.71 -25.02
C GLY A 109 16.64 7.57 -24.38
N ALA A 110 17.61 7.93 -23.54
CA ALA A 110 18.51 6.99 -22.88
C ALA A 110 18.56 7.16 -21.36
N SER A 111 18.19 8.35 -20.85
CA SER A 111 18.26 8.73 -19.44
C SER A 111 16.88 8.85 -18.79
N PHE A 112 16.80 8.79 -17.46
CA PHE A 112 15.54 9.06 -16.76
C PHE A 112 15.04 10.48 -17.00
N ASP A 113 15.93 11.46 -17.19
CA ASP A 113 15.57 12.84 -17.53
C ASP A 113 14.83 12.94 -18.86
N ASP A 114 15.13 12.09 -19.83
CA ASP A 114 14.39 12.05 -21.11
C ASP A 114 12.93 11.64 -20.88
N LEU A 115 12.70 10.63 -20.04
CA LEU A 115 11.35 10.15 -19.69
C LEU A 115 10.58 11.19 -18.88
N LEU A 116 11.26 11.86 -17.94
CA LEU A 116 10.66 12.92 -17.13
C LEU A 116 10.36 14.16 -17.98
N ALA A 117 11.21 14.49 -18.96
CA ALA A 117 10.99 15.58 -19.89
C ALA A 117 9.73 15.36 -20.74
N ASP A 118 9.50 14.13 -21.21
CA ASP A 118 8.27 13.79 -21.94
C ASP A 118 7.02 13.90 -21.05
N LEU A 119 7.08 13.37 -19.82
CA LEU A 119 6.01 13.53 -18.84
C LEU A 119 5.73 15.00 -18.50
N ASN A 120 6.78 15.82 -18.42
CA ASN A 120 6.69 17.25 -18.10
C ASN A 120 6.39 18.13 -19.31
N ALA A 121 6.31 17.57 -20.52
CA ALA A 121 5.96 18.35 -21.70
C ALA A 121 4.50 18.85 -21.60
N PRO A 122 4.15 19.99 -22.24
CA PRO A 122 2.77 20.48 -22.28
C PRO A 122 1.78 19.50 -22.93
N ALA A 123 2.26 18.65 -23.84
CA ALA A 123 1.47 17.56 -24.45
C ALA A 123 1.36 16.32 -23.54
N GLY A 124 2.21 16.23 -22.52
CA GLY A 124 2.18 15.24 -21.46
C GLY A 124 1.31 15.72 -20.30
N LEU A 125 1.88 15.71 -19.10
CA LEU A 125 1.21 16.11 -17.86
C LEU A 125 1.76 17.43 -17.29
N GLY A 126 2.68 18.10 -17.99
CA GLY A 126 3.36 19.33 -17.53
C GLY A 126 2.44 20.49 -17.18
N ASN A 127 1.26 20.58 -17.80
CA ASN A 127 0.28 21.62 -17.51
C ASN A 127 -0.31 21.50 -16.09
N PHE A 128 -0.33 20.28 -15.52
CA PHE A 128 -0.94 19.98 -14.23
C PHE A 128 0.07 19.89 -13.09
N GLY A 129 1.33 19.63 -13.40
CA GLY A 129 2.41 19.54 -12.43
C GLY A 129 3.71 19.06 -13.06
N SER A 130 4.72 18.85 -12.22
CA SER A 130 6.06 18.43 -12.64
C SER A 130 6.49 17.15 -11.94
N PHE A 131 7.04 16.22 -12.71
CA PHE A 131 7.71 15.02 -12.25
C PHE A 131 9.22 15.30 -12.12
N ALA A 132 9.80 14.89 -10.99
CA ALA A 132 11.25 15.00 -10.77
C ALA A 132 11.75 13.80 -9.97
N ILE A 133 13.02 13.45 -10.14
CA ILE A 133 13.73 12.53 -9.24
C ILE A 133 14.35 13.35 -8.10
N ASP A 134 14.05 12.98 -6.86
CA ASP A 134 14.65 13.61 -5.68
C ASP A 134 16.08 13.10 -5.39
N GLY A 135 16.74 13.69 -4.40
CA GLY A 135 18.12 13.33 -4.03
C GLY A 135 18.31 11.88 -3.55
N ASN A 136 17.22 11.16 -3.25
CA ASN A 136 17.23 9.75 -2.88
C ASN A 136 16.89 8.82 -4.05
N GLY A 137 16.65 9.37 -5.24
CA GLY A 137 16.27 8.60 -6.43
C GLY A 137 14.79 8.22 -6.48
N GLN A 138 13.91 8.94 -5.78
CA GLN A 138 12.46 8.71 -5.85
C GLN A 138 11.83 9.65 -6.88
N VAL A 139 10.92 9.14 -7.71
CA VAL A 139 10.11 9.98 -8.59
C VAL A 139 8.99 10.62 -7.78
N ARG A 140 8.91 11.95 -7.82
CA ARG A 140 7.87 12.75 -7.17
C ARG A 140 7.13 13.59 -8.18
N PHE A 141 5.84 13.76 -7.96
CA PHE A 141 5.00 14.71 -8.71
C PHE A 141 4.65 15.90 -7.82
N THR A 142 4.93 17.11 -8.30
CA THR A 142 4.58 18.37 -7.67
C THR A 142 3.48 19.04 -8.50
N PRO A 143 2.24 19.11 -8.02
CA PRO A 143 1.16 19.76 -8.75
C PRO A 143 1.41 21.27 -8.92
N ASN A 144 0.94 21.83 -10.02
CA ASN A 144 0.92 23.28 -10.25
C ASN A 144 -0.19 23.94 -9.40
N ALA A 145 -0.09 25.26 -9.20
CA ALA A 145 -1.11 26.02 -8.51
C ALA A 145 -2.50 25.86 -9.18
N GLY A 146 -3.53 25.58 -8.39
CA GLY A 146 -4.88 25.25 -8.85
C GLY A 146 -5.15 23.77 -9.09
N PHE A 147 -4.13 22.91 -8.98
CA PHE A 147 -4.23 21.45 -9.15
C PHE A 147 -3.71 20.66 -7.95
N GLU A 148 -3.65 21.28 -6.76
CA GLU A 148 -3.02 20.73 -5.55
C GLU A 148 -3.62 19.39 -5.10
N ASN A 149 -4.87 19.11 -5.47
CA ASN A 149 -5.57 17.87 -5.16
C ASN A 149 -5.32 16.74 -6.18
N LEU A 150 -4.55 16.98 -7.24
CA LEU A 150 -4.26 15.98 -8.26
C LEU A 150 -3.08 15.10 -7.86
N SER A 151 -3.23 13.80 -8.10
CA SER A 151 -2.18 12.79 -7.89
C SER A 151 -2.09 11.86 -9.11
N PRO A 152 -0.88 11.55 -9.60
CA PRO A 152 -0.71 10.60 -10.68
C PRO A 152 -0.91 9.18 -10.22
N ARG A 153 -1.47 8.37 -11.09
CA ARG A 153 -1.65 6.92 -10.92
C ARG A 153 -1.23 6.20 -12.18
N VAL A 154 -0.50 5.11 -12.03
CA VAL A 154 -0.18 4.23 -13.15
C VAL A 154 -1.32 3.26 -13.38
N LEU A 155 -1.89 3.25 -14.59
CA LEU A 155 -2.92 2.30 -15.03
C LEU A 155 -2.31 1.00 -15.54
N SER A 156 -1.31 1.13 -16.40
CA SER A 156 -0.63 0.02 -17.04
C SER A 156 0.82 0.39 -17.28
N ASP A 157 1.68 -0.61 -17.20
CA ASP A 157 3.11 -0.48 -17.43
C ASP A 157 3.58 -1.75 -18.13
N SER A 158 4.16 -1.56 -19.31
CA SER A 158 4.72 -2.64 -20.15
C SER A 158 6.25 -2.65 -20.14
N THR A 159 6.87 -1.72 -19.42
CA THR A 159 8.33 -1.54 -19.46
C THR A 159 9.06 -2.71 -18.83
N ASN A 160 10.24 -3.03 -19.36
CA ASN A 160 11.05 -4.12 -18.87
C ASN A 160 12.53 -3.72 -18.80
N ARG A 161 12.97 -3.33 -17.61
CA ARG A 161 14.34 -2.84 -17.42
C ARG A 161 15.36 -3.94 -17.67
N GLY A 162 16.10 -3.85 -18.78
CA GLY A 162 17.17 -4.78 -19.14
C GLY A 162 16.73 -6.25 -19.23
N GLY A 163 15.44 -6.51 -19.47
CA GLY A 163 14.90 -7.87 -19.52
C GLY A 163 14.64 -8.53 -18.15
N THR A 164 14.74 -7.80 -17.03
CA THR A 164 14.62 -8.36 -15.68
C THR A 164 13.17 -8.54 -15.19
N GLY A 165 12.19 -8.00 -15.91
CA GLY A 165 10.78 -7.95 -15.48
C GLY A 165 10.46 -6.80 -14.52
N VAL A 166 11.45 -5.99 -14.14
CA VAL A 166 11.22 -4.79 -13.32
C VAL A 166 10.70 -3.66 -14.21
N THR A 167 9.47 -3.25 -13.94
CA THR A 167 8.79 -2.14 -14.63
C THR A 167 9.19 -0.78 -14.03
N PHE A 168 8.98 0.32 -14.76
CA PHE A 168 9.21 1.70 -14.29
C PHE A 168 8.40 2.01 -13.04
N SER A 169 7.12 1.64 -13.05
CA SER A 169 6.20 1.85 -11.93
C SER A 169 6.54 1.02 -10.71
N ASP A 170 7.07 -0.20 -10.88
CA ASP A 170 7.54 -1.03 -9.77
C ASP A 170 8.88 -0.52 -9.21
N LEU A 171 9.78 -0.05 -10.09
CA LEU A 171 11.09 0.49 -9.70
C LEU A 171 10.97 1.70 -8.77
N PHE A 172 10.03 2.60 -9.06
CA PHE A 172 9.81 3.82 -8.28
C PHE A 172 8.59 3.74 -7.35
N GLY A 173 7.91 2.59 -7.26
CA GLY A 173 6.75 2.41 -6.39
C GLY A 173 5.54 3.26 -6.73
N LEU A 174 5.37 3.61 -8.02
CA LEU A 174 4.32 4.51 -8.51
C LEU A 174 2.96 3.83 -8.68
N LYS A 175 2.95 2.49 -8.67
CA LYS A 175 1.70 1.73 -8.75
C LYS A 175 0.96 1.79 -7.41
N HIS A 176 -0.36 1.95 -7.50
CA HIS A 176 -1.18 2.02 -6.29
C HIS A 176 -1.13 0.71 -5.51
N GLY A 177 -0.94 0.81 -4.19
CA GLY A 177 -0.92 -0.35 -3.30
C GLY A 177 0.37 -1.16 -3.30
N THR A 178 1.42 -0.76 -4.04
CA THR A 178 2.72 -1.48 -4.05
C THR A 178 3.32 -1.60 -2.64
N LEU A 179 3.34 -0.50 -1.87
CA LEU A 179 3.75 -0.53 -0.46
C LEU A 179 2.84 -1.40 0.41
N ALA A 180 1.53 -1.38 0.15
CA ALA A 180 0.57 -2.19 0.90
C ALA A 180 0.76 -3.68 0.62
N ASN A 181 1.06 -4.05 -0.62
CA ASN A 181 1.39 -5.43 -1.00
C ASN A 181 2.73 -5.86 -0.40
N ALA A 182 3.76 -5.01 -0.49
CA ALA A 182 5.04 -5.27 0.15
C ALA A 182 4.89 -5.50 1.67
N ALA A 183 4.04 -4.71 2.35
CA ALA A 183 3.75 -4.89 3.77
C ALA A 183 2.95 -6.17 4.07
N ARG A 184 2.04 -6.60 3.17
CA ARG A 184 1.27 -7.85 3.32
C ARG A 184 2.13 -9.09 3.12
N ASP A 185 3.13 -9.01 2.25
CA ASP A 185 3.98 -10.15 1.87
C ASP A 185 5.31 -10.19 2.64
N LEU A 186 5.59 -9.18 3.46
CA LEU A 186 6.81 -9.11 4.27
C LEU A 186 6.85 -10.28 5.24
N ARG A 187 7.90 -11.10 5.13
CA ARG A 187 8.10 -12.29 5.96
C ARG A 187 9.58 -12.54 6.21
N VAL A 188 9.87 -13.33 7.24
CA VAL A 188 11.21 -13.87 7.44
C VAL A 188 11.58 -14.77 6.26
N LYS A 189 12.85 -14.77 5.87
CA LYS A 189 13.39 -15.66 4.84
C LYS A 189 13.03 -17.11 5.18
N SER A 190 12.45 -17.84 4.23
CA SER A 190 11.79 -19.14 4.50
C SER A 190 12.75 -20.25 4.96
N ASP A 191 14.02 -20.16 4.60
CA ASP A 191 15.08 -21.04 5.09
C ASP A 191 15.40 -20.82 6.57
N ILE A 192 15.34 -19.57 7.06
CA ILE A 192 15.51 -19.21 8.46
C ILE A 192 14.22 -19.51 9.24
N ASP A 193 13.05 -19.22 8.67
CA ASP A 193 11.75 -19.53 9.27
C ASP A 193 11.56 -21.04 9.51
N SER A 194 11.91 -21.87 8.51
CA SER A 194 11.85 -23.34 8.63
C SER A 194 12.96 -23.93 9.50
N ASN A 195 14.10 -23.24 9.63
CA ASN A 195 15.19 -23.66 10.49
C ASN A 195 15.92 -22.45 11.10
N PRO A 196 15.54 -22.02 12.31
CA PRO A 196 16.16 -20.89 12.99
C PRO A 196 17.66 -21.06 13.25
N GLN A 197 18.19 -22.28 13.24
CA GLN A 197 19.64 -22.52 13.39
C GLN A 197 20.45 -22.03 12.18
N ARG A 198 19.79 -21.69 11.06
CA ARG A 198 20.43 -21.07 9.89
C ARG A 198 20.69 -19.58 10.06
N LEU A 199 20.13 -18.94 11.08
CA LEU A 199 20.44 -17.55 11.40
C LEU A 199 21.84 -17.47 12.02
N SER A 200 22.74 -16.73 11.38
CA SER A 200 24.05 -16.42 11.97
C SER A 200 23.90 -15.46 13.15
N LEU A 201 24.39 -15.86 14.32
CA LEU A 201 24.39 -15.03 15.54
C LEU A 201 25.72 -14.32 15.79
N ALA A 202 26.75 -14.69 15.02
CA ALA A 202 28.09 -14.15 15.16
C ALA A 202 28.27 -12.89 14.32
N LYS A 203 29.20 -12.02 14.75
CA LYS A 203 29.59 -10.83 14.00
C LYS A 203 31.03 -11.00 13.51
N PHE A 204 31.27 -10.80 12.23
CA PHE A 204 32.61 -10.87 11.66
C PHE A 204 33.53 -9.81 12.26
N ASP A 205 34.66 -10.25 12.79
CA ASP A 205 35.72 -9.39 13.30
C ASP A 205 36.66 -8.93 12.17
N ARG A 206 36.56 -7.65 11.80
CA ARG A 206 37.39 -7.05 10.75
C ARG A 206 38.84 -6.83 11.17
N ALA A 207 39.15 -6.83 12.47
CA ALA A 207 40.51 -6.68 12.96
C ALA A 207 41.31 -7.99 12.92
N ALA A 208 40.64 -9.12 12.68
CA ALA A 208 41.29 -10.41 12.54
C ALA A 208 42.16 -10.45 11.28
N ALA A 209 43.45 -10.80 11.44
CA ALA A 209 44.36 -11.01 10.32
C ALA A 209 43.94 -12.24 9.48
N PRO A 210 44.31 -12.28 8.18
CA PRO A 210 44.09 -13.47 7.37
C PRO A 210 44.65 -14.74 8.05
N GLY A 211 43.82 -15.79 8.17
CA GLY A 211 44.16 -17.04 8.86
C GLY A 211 43.84 -17.07 10.36
N ALA A 212 43.48 -15.94 10.98
CA ALA A 212 42.93 -15.91 12.34
C ALA A 212 41.42 -16.21 12.36
N VAL A 213 40.92 -16.62 13.51
CA VAL A 213 39.48 -16.86 13.72
C VAL A 213 38.75 -15.51 13.79
N ALA A 214 38.13 -15.11 12.69
CA ALA A 214 37.34 -13.87 12.60
C ALA A 214 35.89 -14.05 13.07
N ILE A 215 35.39 -15.28 13.08
CA ILE A 215 34.06 -15.67 13.58
C ILE A 215 34.26 -16.85 14.52
N GLY A 216 34.03 -16.64 15.81
CA GLY A 216 34.21 -17.65 16.84
C GLY A 216 32.96 -18.52 17.04
N ASN A 217 33.16 -19.75 17.49
CA ASN A 217 32.06 -20.59 17.98
C ASN A 217 31.49 -19.97 19.28
N GLY A 218 30.17 -19.85 19.36
CA GLY A 218 29.48 -19.26 20.50
C GLY A 218 29.43 -17.72 20.51
N ASP A 219 29.89 -17.05 19.45
CA ASP A 219 29.74 -15.60 19.32
C ASP A 219 28.26 -15.22 19.17
N ASN A 220 27.76 -14.45 20.14
CA ASN A 220 26.37 -13.98 20.23
C ASN A 220 26.24 -12.46 19.99
N ARG A 221 27.29 -11.77 19.54
CA ARG A 221 27.27 -10.32 19.30
C ARG A 221 26.25 -9.90 18.25
N GLY A 222 26.01 -10.73 17.23
CA GLY A 222 24.96 -10.50 16.24
C GLY A 222 23.55 -10.66 16.81
N ALA A 223 23.34 -11.63 17.70
CA ALA A 223 22.07 -11.81 18.40
C ALA A 223 21.74 -10.60 19.30
N LEU A 224 22.74 -10.11 20.05
CA LEU A 224 22.62 -8.90 20.87
C LEU A 224 22.31 -7.68 20.00
N ALA A 225 23.03 -7.50 18.88
CA ALA A 225 22.77 -6.41 17.95
C ALA A 225 21.35 -6.46 17.36
N LEU A 226 20.83 -7.65 17.05
CA LEU A 226 19.46 -7.84 16.58
C LEU A 226 18.43 -7.48 17.66
N ALA A 227 18.67 -7.85 18.92
CA ALA A 227 17.81 -7.47 20.04
C ALA A 227 17.81 -5.95 20.26
N ASP A 228 18.98 -5.30 20.15
CA ASP A 228 19.13 -3.85 20.30
C ASP A 228 18.39 -3.05 19.21
N LEU A 229 18.14 -3.64 18.02
CA LEU A 229 17.34 -3.00 16.97
C LEU A 229 15.92 -2.64 17.41
N GLN A 230 15.35 -3.36 18.39
CA GLN A 230 14.01 -3.04 18.92
C GLN A 230 13.98 -1.63 19.57
N LEU A 231 15.12 -1.20 20.13
CA LEU A 231 15.27 0.08 20.83
C LEU A 231 15.92 1.15 19.96
N ALA A 232 16.52 0.75 18.83
CA ALA A 232 17.14 1.67 17.89
C ALA A 232 16.09 2.64 17.31
N SER A 233 16.41 3.93 17.34
CA SER A 233 15.56 4.97 16.75
C SER A 233 15.70 4.98 15.24
N ALA A 234 14.57 4.94 14.53
CA ALA A 234 14.49 4.99 13.08
C ALA A 234 13.50 6.08 12.64
N ASN A 235 13.70 6.59 11.43
CA ASN A 235 12.76 7.52 10.79
C ASN A 235 11.66 6.72 10.10
N PHE A 236 10.42 6.90 10.53
CA PHE A 236 9.24 6.35 9.89
C PHE A 236 8.53 7.43 9.10
N ASN A 237 8.36 7.21 7.80
CA ASN A 237 7.61 8.10 6.93
C ASN A 237 6.12 8.14 7.32
N ARG A 238 5.41 9.18 6.88
CA ARG A 238 3.97 9.32 7.07
C ARG A 238 3.24 8.08 6.55
N ALA A 239 2.39 7.46 7.38
CA ALA A 239 1.64 6.26 7.04
C ALA A 239 0.17 6.39 7.49
N GLY A 240 -0.75 6.47 6.53
CA GLY A 240 -2.18 6.64 6.84
C GLY A 240 -2.46 7.95 7.58
N SER A 241 -2.91 7.86 8.84
CA SER A 241 -3.14 9.01 9.74
C SER A 241 -1.92 9.37 10.60
N LEU A 242 -0.89 8.51 10.63
CA LEU A 242 0.34 8.76 11.38
C LEU A 242 1.24 9.71 10.60
N SER A 243 1.56 10.84 11.21
CA SER A 243 2.61 11.76 10.74
C SER A 243 3.99 11.09 10.75
N GLN A 244 4.93 11.66 9.99
CA GLN A 244 6.33 11.23 10.05
C GLN A 244 6.85 11.35 11.49
N LEU A 245 7.54 10.32 11.97
CA LEU A 245 8.05 10.26 13.33
C LEU A 245 9.41 9.55 13.38
N THR A 246 10.29 10.04 14.25
CA THR A 246 11.57 9.39 14.58
C THR A 246 11.46 8.74 15.94
N THR A 247 11.45 7.41 16.00
CA THR A 247 11.17 6.65 17.22
C THR A 247 11.69 5.22 17.12
N SER A 248 11.63 4.44 18.21
CA SER A 248 11.98 3.01 18.16
C SER A 248 10.86 2.19 17.50
N LEU A 249 11.20 1.00 17.00
CA LEU A 249 10.20 0.09 16.43
C LEU A 249 9.11 -0.28 17.43
N SER A 250 9.47 -0.45 18.71
CA SER A 250 8.51 -0.75 19.78
C SER A 250 7.49 0.38 19.99
N GLN A 251 7.95 1.63 20.04
CA GLN A 251 7.09 2.81 20.18
C GLN A 251 6.26 3.04 18.92
N TYR A 252 6.85 2.87 17.73
CA TYR A 252 6.12 2.97 16.47
C TYR A 252 4.95 1.97 16.40
N THR A 253 5.20 0.72 16.81
CA THR A 253 4.16 -0.32 16.86
C THR A 253 3.03 0.07 17.82
N ALA A 254 3.35 0.67 18.97
CA ALA A 254 2.34 1.16 19.91
C ALA A 254 1.49 2.30 19.30
N PHE A 255 2.07 3.22 18.53
CA PHE A 255 1.31 4.26 17.82
C PHE A 255 0.40 3.68 16.75
N VAL A 256 0.88 2.71 15.97
CA VAL A 256 0.06 2.01 14.96
C VAL A 256 -1.14 1.31 15.59
N LEU A 257 -0.91 0.57 16.69
CA LEU A 257 -1.98 -0.08 17.44
C LEU A 257 -2.96 0.92 18.06
N GLY A 258 -2.46 2.03 18.61
CA GLY A 258 -3.29 3.10 19.16
C GLY A 258 -4.19 3.74 18.11
N GLU A 259 -3.66 4.08 16.94
CA GLU A 259 -4.44 4.62 15.82
C GLU A 259 -5.48 3.62 15.30
N ALA A 260 -5.13 2.33 15.22
CA ALA A 260 -6.07 1.28 14.84
C ALA A 260 -7.21 1.16 15.86
N ALA A 261 -6.89 1.25 17.16
CA ALA A 261 -7.88 1.23 18.23
C ALA A 261 -8.81 2.45 18.18
N LEU A 262 -8.28 3.66 18.00
CA LEU A 262 -9.07 4.88 17.86
C LEU A 262 -10.02 4.83 16.64
N LYS A 263 -9.54 4.29 15.51
CA LYS A 263 -10.38 4.07 14.32
C LYS A 263 -11.47 3.04 14.57
N ALA A 264 -11.15 1.94 15.23
CA ALA A 264 -12.13 0.92 15.60
C ALA A 264 -13.20 1.50 16.53
N GLU A 265 -12.80 2.28 17.54
CA GLU A 265 -13.71 2.94 18.46
C GLU A 265 -14.63 3.96 17.74
N SER A 266 -14.06 4.80 16.87
CA SER A 266 -14.84 5.73 16.05
C SER A 266 -15.84 5.01 15.14
N ALA A 267 -15.44 3.91 14.52
CA ALA A 267 -16.30 3.11 13.65
C ALA A 267 -17.45 2.44 14.44
N THR A 268 -17.17 1.93 15.64
CA THR A 268 -18.18 1.38 16.55
C THR A 268 -19.20 2.44 16.95
N ARG A 269 -18.75 3.63 17.37
CA ARG A 269 -19.68 4.73 17.71
C ARG A 269 -20.54 5.14 16.52
N SER A 270 -19.93 5.27 15.33
CA SER A 270 -20.69 5.59 14.11
C SER A 270 -21.71 4.50 13.76
N PHE A 271 -21.39 3.22 14.02
CA PHE A 271 -22.33 2.11 13.85
C PHE A 271 -23.48 2.19 14.86
N GLU A 272 -23.19 2.44 16.14
CA GLU A 272 -24.20 2.59 17.20
C GLU A 272 -25.17 3.75 16.90
N ASP A 273 -24.64 4.89 16.48
CA ASP A 273 -25.45 6.05 16.08
C ASP A 273 -26.35 5.73 14.88
N ALA A 274 -25.78 5.06 13.86
CA ALA A 274 -26.52 4.66 12.67
C ALA A 274 -27.61 3.62 12.98
N ASP A 275 -27.34 2.67 13.88
CA ASP A 275 -28.34 1.67 14.30
C ASP A 275 -29.44 2.32 15.14
N ALA A 276 -29.11 3.24 16.06
CA ALA A 276 -30.10 3.98 16.83
C ALA A 276 -31.03 4.80 15.92
N LEU A 277 -30.47 5.49 14.91
CA LEU A 277 -31.26 6.21 13.91
C LEU A 277 -32.14 5.26 13.08
N ARG A 278 -31.60 4.10 12.68
CA ARG A 278 -32.36 3.08 11.96
C ARG A 278 -33.55 2.59 12.80
N GLN A 279 -33.35 2.36 14.10
CA GLN A 279 -34.41 1.93 15.02
C GLN A 279 -35.50 3.01 15.16
N ASP A 280 -35.14 4.28 15.37
CA ASP A 280 -36.10 5.40 15.46
C ASP A 280 -36.92 5.54 14.16
N VAL A 281 -36.26 5.53 13.00
CA VAL A 281 -36.95 5.63 11.70
C VAL A 281 -37.87 4.43 11.45
N THR A 282 -37.46 3.23 11.85
CA THR A 282 -38.28 2.02 11.75
C THR A 282 -39.52 2.14 12.64
N GLN A 283 -39.35 2.56 13.90
CA GLN A 283 -40.47 2.77 14.82
C GLN A 283 -41.46 3.80 14.28
N ARG A 284 -40.99 4.95 13.79
CA ARG A 284 -41.89 5.98 13.21
C ARG A 284 -42.63 5.51 11.97
N ARG A 285 -41.95 4.71 11.12
CA ARG A 285 -42.60 4.09 9.97
C ARG A 285 -43.70 3.14 10.44
N ASP A 286 -43.41 2.33 11.44
CA ASP A 286 -44.36 1.35 11.99
C ASP A 286 -45.50 2.04 12.76
N ASP A 287 -45.28 3.19 13.38
CA ASP A 287 -46.33 4.00 14.02
C ASP A 287 -47.27 4.65 12.97
N PHE A 288 -46.74 5.05 11.82
CA PHE A 288 -47.55 5.66 10.74
C PHE A 288 -48.24 4.62 9.86
N SER A 289 -47.56 3.53 9.54
CA SER A 289 -48.10 2.44 8.70
C SER A 289 -48.81 1.35 9.52
N GLY A 290 -48.61 1.36 10.83
CA GLY A 290 -49.29 0.48 11.77
C GLY A 290 -50.76 0.85 11.86
N VAL A 291 -51.60 -0.16 11.70
CA VAL A 291 -53.04 -0.02 11.88
C VAL A 291 -53.34 -0.48 13.30
N ASN A 292 -54.00 0.36 14.10
CA ASN A 292 -54.49 -0.08 15.39
C ASN A 292 -55.70 -1.01 15.16
N LEU A 293 -55.47 -2.31 15.28
CA LEU A 293 -56.50 -3.34 15.03
C LEU A 293 -57.74 -3.14 15.92
N ASP A 294 -57.60 -2.59 17.13
CA ASP A 294 -58.73 -2.32 18.00
C ASP A 294 -59.58 -1.13 17.50
N GLU A 295 -58.93 -0.10 16.95
CA GLU A 295 -59.61 1.04 16.35
C GLU A 295 -60.27 0.67 15.02
N GLU A 296 -59.62 -0.16 14.20
CA GLU A 296 -60.26 -0.72 13.00
C GLU A 296 -61.40 -1.68 13.32
N LEU A 297 -61.31 -2.49 14.39
CA LEU A 297 -62.40 -3.34 14.84
C LEU A 297 -63.60 -2.50 15.32
N ALA A 298 -63.34 -1.45 16.10
CA ALA A 298 -64.38 -0.53 16.55
C ALA A 298 -65.06 0.18 15.38
N ASN A 299 -64.28 0.68 14.41
CA ASN A 299 -64.79 1.28 13.18
C ASN A 299 -65.59 0.27 12.35
N MET A 300 -65.15 -0.99 12.27
CA MET A 300 -65.89 -2.07 11.62
C MET A 300 -67.26 -2.28 12.27
N VAL A 301 -67.33 -2.31 13.61
CA VAL A 301 -68.61 -2.42 14.34
C VAL A 301 -69.51 -1.22 14.06
N VAL A 302 -68.96 -0.01 14.01
CA VAL A 302 -69.70 1.21 13.65
C VAL A 302 -70.24 1.14 12.22
N PHE A 303 -69.41 0.74 11.25
CA PHE A 303 -69.83 0.60 9.86
C PHE A 303 -70.89 -0.50 9.67
N GLN A 304 -70.77 -1.62 10.39
CA GLN A 304 -71.78 -2.68 10.40
C GLN A 304 -73.11 -2.18 10.97
N ASN A 305 -73.09 -1.43 12.07
CA ASN A 305 -74.29 -0.85 12.65
C ASN A 305 -74.93 0.22 11.74
N ALA A 306 -74.12 1.10 11.15
CA ALA A 306 -74.57 2.10 10.19
C ALA A 306 -75.20 1.44 8.95
N TYR A 307 -74.57 0.40 8.41
CA TYR A 307 -75.12 -0.38 7.29
C TYR A 307 -76.47 -1.03 7.65
N ALA A 308 -76.56 -1.66 8.82
CA ALA A 308 -77.81 -2.24 9.31
C ALA A 308 -78.92 -1.19 9.48
N ALA A 309 -78.57 0.01 9.97
CA ALA A 309 -79.51 1.13 10.07
C ALA A 309 -79.95 1.65 8.68
N SER A 310 -79.03 1.82 7.73
CA SER A 310 -79.35 2.21 6.35
C SER A 310 -80.21 1.17 5.63
N ALA A 311 -79.96 -0.13 5.85
CA ALA A 311 -80.79 -1.20 5.30
C ALA A 311 -82.22 -1.16 5.85
N ARG A 312 -82.39 -0.89 7.15
CA ARG A 312 -83.72 -0.66 7.74
C ARG A 312 -84.40 0.56 7.12
N MET A 313 -83.71 1.69 6.99
CA MET A 313 -84.26 2.88 6.33
C MET A 313 -84.70 2.61 4.89
N LEU A 314 -83.92 1.85 4.11
CA LEU A 314 -84.29 1.45 2.75
C LEU A 314 -85.53 0.57 2.72
N ASN A 315 -85.65 -0.37 3.66
CA ASN A 315 -86.86 -1.19 3.78
C ASN A 315 -88.08 -0.32 4.13
N THR A 316 -87.94 0.62 5.05
CA THR A 316 -89.02 1.55 5.40
C THR A 316 -89.39 2.46 4.23
N ALA A 317 -88.41 2.97 3.48
CA ALA A 317 -88.66 3.75 2.27
C ALA A 317 -89.36 2.92 1.18
N ARG A 318 -88.99 1.64 1.04
CA ARG A 318 -89.63 0.70 0.11
C ARG A 318 -91.08 0.43 0.52
N GLU A 319 -91.35 0.22 1.80
CA GLU A 319 -92.71 0.08 2.33
C GLU A 319 -93.55 1.35 2.09
N LEU A 320 -92.96 2.54 2.24
CA LEU A 320 -93.63 3.80 1.91
C LEU A 320 -93.91 3.95 0.40
N TYR A 321 -92.98 3.54 -0.46
CA TYR A 321 -93.18 3.54 -1.92
C TYR A 321 -94.27 2.56 -2.35
N ASP A 322 -94.27 1.34 -1.79
CA ASP A 322 -95.30 0.34 -2.08
C ASP A 322 -96.69 0.81 -1.61
N MET A 323 -96.79 1.47 -0.45
CA MET A 323 -98.04 2.11 0.00
C MET A 323 -98.53 3.21 -0.96
N LEU A 324 -97.63 4.07 -1.46
CA LEU A 324 -98.00 5.11 -2.43
C LEU A 324 -98.44 4.53 -3.78
N LEU A 325 -97.80 3.45 -4.25
CA LEU A 325 -98.19 2.78 -5.50
C LEU A 325 -99.53 2.03 -5.38
N GLN A 326 -99.91 1.55 -4.21
CA GLN A 326 -101.22 0.92 -3.97
C GLN A 326 -102.38 1.94 -3.84
N LEU A 327 -102.08 3.24 -3.72
CA LEU A 327 -103.07 4.32 -3.61
C LEU A 327 -103.57 4.86 -4.96
N VAL A 328 -103.03 4.36 -6.08
CA VAL A 328 -103.44 4.68 -7.47
C VAL A 328 -104.04 3.43 -8.12
#